data_AF-A0AAD9BJB4-F1
#
_entry.id   AF-A0AAD9BJB4-F1
#
_cell.length_a   1.000
_cell.length_b   1.000
_cell.length_c   1.000
_cell.angle_alpha   90.00
_cell.angle_beta   90.00
_cell.angle_gamma   90.00
#
_symmetry.space_group_name_H-M   'P 1'
#
loop_
_entity.id
_entity.type
_entity.pdbx_description
1 polymer ?
#
loop_
_entity_poly.entity_id
_entity_poly.type
_entity_poly.pdbx_seq_one_letter_code
_entity_poly.pdbx_strand_id
1 'polypeptide(L)'
;MKNLKDRPIFDGPDGRRFLVYNANGQPSFKATVNLITDEEVGKALQEIENAASVDALREMTMRHSTMLQTAGCLRHVASVEEKKGIVSDYLQWYIIGRNSSVID
;
A
#
# COMPACT_ATOMS: atom_id res chain seq x y z
N MET A 1 -25.89 1.98 -17.92
CA MET A 1 -24.98 3.02 -17.41
C MET A 1 -23.59 2.40 -17.28
N LYS A 2 -22.56 2.94 -17.96
CA LYS A 2 -21.18 2.47 -17.78
C LYS A 2 -20.74 2.78 -16.36
N ASN A 3 -20.11 1.84 -15.66
CA ASN A 3 -19.65 2.09 -14.30
C ASN A 3 -18.54 3.15 -14.33
N LEU A 4 -18.38 3.91 -13.25
CA LEU A 4 -17.36 4.97 -13.18
C LEU A 4 -15.95 4.42 -13.47
N LYS A 5 -15.69 3.18 -13.06
CA LYS A 5 -14.46 2.41 -13.33
C LYS A 5 -14.20 2.07 -14.80
N ASP A 6 -15.21 2.12 -15.67
CA ASP A 6 -15.10 1.81 -17.10
C ASP A 6 -14.76 3.07 -17.93
N ARG A 7 -14.34 4.16 -17.26
CA ARG A 7 -14.03 5.44 -17.91
C ARG A 7 -12.52 5.56 -18.14
N PRO A 8 -12.10 5.88 -19.38
CA PRO A 8 -10.68 5.98 -19.75
C PRO A 8 -9.94 7.15 -19.09
N ILE A 9 -10.65 8.06 -18.41
CA ILE A 9 -10.02 9.14 -17.64
C ILE A 9 -9.19 8.61 -16.44
N PHE A 10 -9.43 7.36 -16.02
CA PHE A 10 -8.70 6.71 -14.94
C PHE A 10 -7.61 5.75 -15.45
N ASP A 11 -7.59 5.47 -16.76
CA ASP A 11 -6.53 4.73 -17.44
C ASP A 11 -5.37 5.70 -17.74
N GLY A 12 -4.76 6.23 -16.68
CA GLY A 12 -3.58 7.10 -16.78
C GLY A 12 -2.56 6.61 -17.82
N PRO A 13 -1.76 7.51 -18.41
CA PRO A 13 -0.91 7.19 -19.57
C PRO A 13 -0.10 5.92 -19.34
N ASP A 14 0.11 5.13 -20.40
CA ASP A 14 0.77 3.82 -20.33
C ASP A 14 2.01 3.85 -19.41
N GLY A 15 1.94 3.05 -18.34
CA GLY A 15 2.97 2.99 -17.28
C GLY A 15 2.69 3.83 -16.03
N ARG A 16 1.63 4.66 -15.98
CA ARG A 16 1.24 5.46 -14.82
C ARG A 16 -0.16 5.09 -14.33
N ARG A 17 -0.24 4.37 -13.21
CA ARG A 17 -1.51 3.99 -12.57
C ARG A 17 -1.83 4.96 -11.44
N PHE A 18 -2.89 5.74 -11.58
CA PHE A 18 -3.41 6.57 -10.50
C PHE A 18 -4.29 5.73 -9.57
N LEU A 19 -4.04 5.78 -8.27
CA LEU A 19 -5.01 5.30 -7.30
C LEU A 19 -6.16 6.31 -7.24
N VAL A 20 -7.34 5.89 -7.66
CA VAL A 20 -8.55 6.71 -7.62
C VAL A 20 -9.44 6.14 -6.54
N TYR A 21 -9.76 6.98 -5.55
CA TYR A 21 -10.83 6.67 -4.61
C TYR A 21 -12.16 6.90 -5.30
N ASN A 22 -12.91 5.82 -5.55
CA ASN A 22 -14.30 5.98 -5.97
C ASN A 22 -15.09 6.67 -4.84
N ALA A 23 -16.21 7.30 -5.19
CA ALA A 23 -17.07 8.00 -4.22
C ALA A 23 -17.53 7.13 -3.03
N ASN A 24 -17.38 5.80 -3.13
CA ASN A 24 -17.70 4.83 -2.10
C ASN A 24 -16.50 4.53 -1.16
N GLY A 25 -15.40 5.26 -1.26
CA GLY A 25 -14.18 5.04 -0.47
C GLY A 25 -13.38 3.80 -0.87
N GLN A 26 -13.76 3.11 -1.95
CA GLN A 26 -13.03 1.94 -2.42
C GLN A 26 -11.96 2.35 -3.44
N PRO A 27 -10.69 1.93 -3.24
CA PRO A 27 -9.64 2.19 -4.22
C PRO A 27 -9.95 1.46 -5.52
N SER A 28 -9.81 2.14 -6.65
CA SER A 28 -9.98 1.57 -7.99
C SER A 28 -8.94 0.48 -8.32
N PHE A 29 -7.83 0.44 -7.57
CA PHE A 29 -6.69 -0.42 -7.82
C PHE A 29 -6.25 -1.12 -6.54
N LYS A 30 -6.05 -2.43 -6.62
CA LYS A 30 -5.42 -3.21 -5.56
C LYS A 30 -3.91 -3.02 -5.69
N ALA A 31 -3.36 -2.11 -4.88
CA ALA A 31 -1.93 -1.87 -4.88
C ALA A 31 -1.19 -3.15 -4.46
N THR A 32 -0.12 -3.47 -5.18
CA THR A 32 0.74 -4.62 -4.92
C THR A 32 2.14 -4.13 -4.61
N VAL A 33 2.88 -4.88 -3.79
CA VAL A 33 4.27 -4.56 -3.39
C VAL A 33 5.18 -4.29 -4.59
N ASN A 34 4.94 -4.90 -5.76
CA ASN A 34 5.64 -4.64 -7.02
C ASN A 34 5.57 -3.19 -7.55
N LEU A 35 4.70 -2.34 -7.00
CA LEU A 35 4.62 -0.93 -7.39
C LEU A 35 5.60 -0.04 -6.62
N ILE A 36 6.23 -0.57 -5.56
CA ILE A 36 7.29 0.12 -4.84
C ILE A 36 8.55 0.08 -5.69
N THR A 37 9.09 1.25 -6.03
CA THR A 37 10.37 1.32 -6.78
C THR A 37 11.58 1.30 -5.86
N ASP A 38 11.37 1.51 -4.56
CA ASP A 38 12.40 1.46 -3.55
C ASP A 38 12.59 0.01 -3.10
N GLU A 39 13.77 -0.55 -3.40
CA GLU A 39 14.04 -1.98 -3.18
C GLU A 39 13.98 -2.36 -1.68
N GLU A 40 14.46 -1.48 -0.80
CA GLU A 40 14.46 -1.70 0.64
C GLU A 40 13.03 -1.72 1.18
N VAL A 41 12.20 -0.76 0.77
CA VAL A 41 10.78 -0.71 1.14
C VAL A 41 10.01 -1.92 0.56
N GLY A 42 10.28 -2.30 -0.68
CA GLY A 42 9.64 -3.45 -1.32
C GLY A 42 9.94 -4.76 -0.58
N LYS A 43 11.21 -4.97 -0.21
CA LYS A 43 11.65 -6.12 0.58
C LYS A 43 11.01 -6.12 1.97
N ALA A 44 10.96 -4.96 2.64
CA ALA A 44 10.34 -4.84 3.96
C ALA A 44 8.85 -5.21 3.96
N LEU A 45 8.09 -4.76 2.96
CA LEU A 45 6.67 -5.12 2.83
C LEU A 45 6.48 -6.60 2.53
N GLN A 46 7.35 -7.18 1.69
CA GLN A 46 7.29 -8.60 1.36
C GLN A 46 7.61 -9.49 2.57
N GLU A 47 8.55 -9.06 3.41
CA GLU A 47 8.85 -9.71 4.69
C GLU A 47 7.65 -9.69 5.65
N ILE A 48 6.96 -8.55 5.75
CA ILE A 48 5.73 -8.42 6.55
C ILE A 48 4.61 -9.32 5.99
N GLU A 49 4.44 -9.36 4.67
CA GLU A 49 3.42 -10.20 4.00
C GLU A 49 3.68 -11.70 4.16
N ASN A 50 4.95 -12.12 4.16
CA ASN A 50 5.36 -13.51 4.31
C ASN A 50 5.42 -14.00 5.76
N ALA A 51 5.20 -13.13 6.75
CA ALA A 51 5.19 -13.54 8.15
C ALA A 51 4.14 -14.65 8.41
N ALA A 52 4.60 -15.78 8.93
CA ALA A 52 3.80 -16.99 9.13
C ALA A 52 3.22 -17.11 10.56
N SER A 53 3.66 -16.27 11.49
CA SER A 53 3.20 -16.26 12.89
C SER A 53 3.02 -14.83 13.39
N VAL A 54 2.22 -14.65 14.45
CA VAL A 54 1.97 -13.35 15.08
C VAL A 54 3.26 -12.77 15.64
N ASP A 55 4.10 -13.58 16.28
CA ASP A 55 5.39 -13.13 16.82
C ASP A 55 6.37 -12.71 15.72
N ALA A 56 6.43 -13.48 14.63
CA ALA A 56 7.24 -13.12 13.46
C ALA A 56 6.73 -11.82 12.82
N LEU A 57 5.41 -11.65 12.72
CA LEU A 57 4.80 -10.43 12.19
C LEU A 57 5.09 -9.22 13.07
N ARG A 58 5.03 -9.37 14.40
CA ARG A 58 5.42 -8.33 15.37
C ARG A 58 6.89 -7.98 15.23
N GLU A 59 7.77 -8.97 15.08
CA GLU A 59 9.19 -8.73 14.85
C GLU A 59 9.43 -7.96 13.55
N MET A 60 8.83 -8.36 12.42
CA MET A 60 8.98 -7.63 11.15
C MET A 60 8.41 -6.21 11.24
N THR A 61 7.28 -6.04 11.92
CA THR A 61 6.63 -4.74 12.15
C THR A 61 7.51 -3.82 13.02
N MET A 62 8.19 -4.36 14.03
CA MET A 62 9.15 -3.61 14.86
C MET A 62 10.43 -3.29 14.10
N ARG A 63 10.99 -4.27 13.36
CA ARG A 63 12.19 -4.11 12.54
C ARG A 63 12.01 -2.98 11.51
N HIS A 64 10.82 -2.89 10.91
CA HIS A 64 10.46 -1.88 9.92
C HIS A 64 9.63 -0.72 10.49
N SER A 65 9.69 -0.49 11.81
CA SER A 65 8.81 0.45 12.51
C SER A 65 8.99 1.91 12.07
N THR A 66 10.20 2.37 11.75
CA THR A 66 10.44 3.75 11.27
C THR A 66 9.72 4.02 9.94
N MET A 67 9.78 3.04 9.03
CA MET A 67 9.10 3.09 7.74
C MET A 67 7.58 3.14 7.95
N LEU A 68 7.05 2.24 8.79
CA LEU A 68 5.62 2.17 9.09
C LEU A 68 5.09 3.38 9.87
N GLN A 69 5.90 4.00 10.74
CA GLN A 69 5.54 5.22 11.48
C GLN A 69 5.39 6.41 10.55
N THR A 70 6.33 6.59 9.62
CA THR A 70 6.27 7.67 8.60
C THR A 70 4.98 7.58 7.78
N ALA A 71 4.55 6.36 7.47
CA ALA A 71 3.30 6.09 6.76
C ALA A 71 2.05 6.08 7.66
N GLY A 72 2.18 6.24 8.98
CA GLY A 72 1.07 6.12 9.93
C GLY A 72 0.44 4.73 10.00
N CYS A 73 1.14 3.69 9.54
CA CYS A 73 0.64 2.32 9.41
C CYS A 73 1.03 1.43 10.60
N LEU A 74 1.96 1.86 11.46
CA LEU A 74 2.41 1.10 12.62
C LEU A 74 1.25 0.90 13.60
N ARG A 75 0.94 -0.36 13.92
CA ARG A 75 -0.12 -0.75 14.87
C ARG A 75 0.27 -1.98 15.67
N HIS A 76 -0.42 -2.20 16.79
CA HIS A 76 -0.30 -3.44 17.53
C HIS A 76 -0.94 -4.59 16.74
N VAL A 77 -0.15 -5.62 16.44
CA VAL A 77 -0.59 -6.81 15.71
C VAL A 77 -1.09 -7.85 16.71
N ALA A 78 -2.36 -8.24 16.61
CA ALA A 78 -2.98 -9.32 17.38
C ALA A 78 -3.22 -10.59 16.55
N SER A 79 -3.30 -10.48 15.21
CA SER A 79 -3.52 -11.59 14.29
C SER A 79 -2.59 -11.54 13.07
N VAL A 80 -2.26 -12.71 12.51
CA VAL A 80 -1.45 -12.84 11.28
C VAL A 80 -2.16 -12.24 10.07
N GLU A 81 -3.49 -12.20 10.08
CA GLU A 81 -4.28 -11.66 8.96
C GLU A 81 -4.10 -10.15 8.79
N GLU A 82 -3.71 -9.44 9.85
CA GLU A 82 -3.52 -7.99 9.85
C GLU A 82 -2.37 -7.52 8.96
N LYS A 83 -1.44 -8.42 8.60
CA LYS A 83 -0.34 -8.12 7.66
C LYS A 83 -0.83 -7.57 6.33
N LYS A 84 -1.98 -8.05 5.84
CA LYS A 84 -2.59 -7.56 4.60
C LYS A 84 -3.08 -6.11 4.73
N GLY A 85 -3.60 -5.76 5.90
CA GLY A 85 -4.02 -4.39 6.21
C GLY A 85 -2.82 -3.44 6.24
N ILE A 86 -1.76 -3.81 6.98
CA ILE A 86 -0.54 -3.00 7.10
C ILE A 86 0.08 -2.74 5.73
N VAL A 87 0.23 -3.78 4.90
CA VAL A 87 0.81 -3.66 3.56
C VAL A 87 -0.08 -2.81 2.65
N SER A 88 -1.41 -3.01 2.70
CA SER A 88 -2.35 -2.22 1.90
C SER A 88 -2.32 -0.73 2.27
N ASP A 89 -2.36 -0.42 3.57
CA ASP A 89 -2.34 0.96 4.07
C ASP A 89 -1.03 1.65 3.70
N TYR A 90 0.09 0.92 3.79
CA TYR A 90 1.40 1.45 3.41
C TYR A 90 1.47 1.76 1.91
N LEU A 91 1.01 0.83 1.06
CA LEU A 91 1.00 1.03 -0.39
C LEU A 91 0.13 2.22 -0.80
N GLN A 92 -1.00 2.39 -0.13
CA GLN A 92 -1.86 3.54 -0.32
C GLN A 92 -1.15 4.85 0.04
N TRP A 93 -0.52 4.93 1.20
CA TRP A 93 0.26 6.11 1.59
C TRP A 93 1.37 6.42 0.58
N TYR A 94 2.13 5.39 0.17
CA TYR A 94 3.23 5.51 -0.78
C TYR A 94 2.79 6.08 -2.13
N ILE A 95 1.67 5.59 -2.67
CA ILE A 95 1.13 6.06 -3.96
C ILE A 95 0.55 7.47 -3.83
N ILE A 96 -0.13 7.80 -2.74
CA ILE A 96 -0.62 9.17 -2.50
C ILE A 96 0.55 10.14 -2.42
N GLY A 97 1.61 9.83 -1.66
CA GLY A 97 2.81 10.67 -1.55
C GLY A 97 3.57 10.82 -2.87
N ARG A 98 3.64 9.74 -3.67
CA ARG A 98 4.18 9.79 -5.04
C ARG A 98 3.38 10.72 -5.93
N ASN A 99 2.06 10.60 -5.92
CA ASN A 99 1.18 11.44 -6.75
C ASN A 99 1.27 12.93 -6.37
N SER A 100 1.35 13.27 -5.07
CA SER A 100 1.53 14.66 -4.66
C SER A 100 2.85 15.27 -5.14
N SER A 101 3.92 14.47 -5.21
CA SER A 101 5.22 14.93 -5.74
C SER A 101 5.20 15.24 -7.24
N VAL A 102 4.19 14.80 -7.99
CA VAL A 102 4.06 15.08 -9.45
C VAL A 102 3.08 16.23 -9.73
N ILE A 103 2.47 16.79 -8.68
CA ILE A 103 1.48 17.89 -8.77
C ILE A 103 2.14 19.25 -8.42
N ASP A 104 3.43 19.27 -8.07
CA ASP A 104 4.23 20.51 -7.93
C ASP A 104 4.70 21.05 -9.28
#